data_AF-A0A8K0NJC2-F1
#
_entry.id   AF-A0A8K0NJC2-F1
#
_cell.length_a   1.000
_cell.length_b   1.000
_cell.length_c   1.000
_cell.angle_alpha   90.00
_cell.angle_beta   90.00
_cell.angle_gamma   90.00
#
_symmetry.space_group_name_H-M   'P 1'
#
loop_
_entity.id
_entity.type
_entity.pdbx_description
1 polymer ?
#
loop_
_entity_poly.entity_id
_entity_poly.type
_entity_poly.pdbx_seq_one_letter_code
_entity_poly.pdbx_strand_id
1 'polypeptide(L)'
;MTRISHMRRLVSLQLAVPAPLPTRSSLAKTRRAISTTCVTRGKNTEWVREKLWKGEAPGPEDPYTQQPEPEEPSHLPEEALRRPQSNKVPVEILSSRLTLPPQRTEALSEKEAALADRSYVPATDADGLEETGTLKTWWDQPGNCGEESRFRGFGRADKEVDRNVIEVYLRQSVVEALSLQQQQQETSSSANWSARKWRAASRSELDRVLAAKLVVQDGRASLEGKDAAIISQDLLVSEADEADEAIGADEAIAADEAIAADEAIAADEAIAADEAIGADDAAAKITPEEAREMVRAWDSSWQDLVVDEQLKFAIRKRLYQLTGILIPDAKLWAARTVKHLLTLVAKPPSRQKLAEILGRRSDIQQLSNVKVHSRKIGPIEKETSVGRWKVIVEELEKRGLPVTGTAGLSRNKERDWISGKI
;
A
#
# COMPACT_ATOMS: atom_id res chain seq x y z
N MET A 1 21.99 -57.88 6.04
CA MET A 1 20.73 -57.15 5.76
C MET A 1 21.04 -56.01 4.80
N THR A 2 20.29 -56.00 3.72
CA THR A 2 20.56 -55.38 2.41
C THR A 2 20.29 -53.87 2.41
N ARG A 3 21.21 -53.09 1.82
CA ARG A 3 21.05 -51.66 1.56
C ARG A 3 19.95 -51.46 0.52
N ILE A 4 18.88 -50.77 0.88
CA ILE A 4 17.80 -50.39 -0.03
C ILE A 4 18.17 -49.05 -0.67
N SER A 5 18.43 -49.09 -1.98
CA SER A 5 18.35 -47.97 -2.90
C SER A 5 16.88 -47.73 -3.30
N HIS A 6 16.58 -46.52 -3.81
CA HIS A 6 15.30 -45.97 -4.32
C HIS A 6 14.66 -44.96 -3.34
N MET A 7 14.24 -43.75 -3.72
CA MET A 7 13.69 -43.29 -5.00
C MET A 7 14.11 -41.86 -5.40
N ARG A 8 14.23 -41.69 -6.72
CA ARG A 8 14.35 -40.41 -7.43
C ARG A 8 13.15 -39.52 -7.14
N ARG A 9 13.40 -38.22 -6.94
CA ARG A 9 12.39 -37.15 -6.96
C ARG A 9 11.53 -37.27 -8.23
N LEU A 10 10.23 -37.45 -8.04
CA LEU A 10 9.25 -37.20 -9.09
C LEU A 10 9.17 -35.69 -9.31
N VAL A 11 9.57 -35.27 -10.50
CA VAL A 11 9.30 -33.94 -11.04
C VAL A 11 7.78 -33.82 -11.19
N SER A 12 7.20 -32.82 -10.54
CA SER A 12 5.78 -32.47 -10.69
C SER A 12 5.49 -32.17 -12.16
N LEU A 13 4.69 -33.02 -12.79
CA LEU A 13 4.09 -32.75 -14.09
C LEU A 13 3.16 -31.54 -13.94
N GLN A 14 3.50 -30.44 -14.61
CA GLN A 14 2.60 -29.31 -14.78
C GLN A 14 1.46 -29.75 -15.69
N LEU A 15 0.23 -29.74 -15.17
CA LEU A 15 -0.98 -29.83 -15.98
C LEU A 15 -1.00 -28.62 -16.92
N ALA A 16 -0.88 -28.89 -18.22
CA ALA A 16 -1.05 -27.91 -19.27
C ALA A 16 -2.51 -27.46 -19.30
N VAL A 17 -2.77 -26.22 -18.90
CA VAL A 17 -4.02 -25.52 -19.19
C VAL A 17 -4.00 -25.13 -20.68
N PRO A 18 -4.99 -25.51 -21.49
CA PRO A 18 -5.03 -25.10 -22.89
C PRO A 18 -5.26 -23.60 -22.98
N ALA A 19 -4.37 -22.90 -23.68
CA ALA A 19 -4.51 -21.49 -24.01
C ALA A 19 -5.74 -21.26 -24.91
N PRO A 20 -6.52 -20.18 -24.72
CA PRO A 20 -7.61 -19.86 -25.63
C PRO A 20 -7.06 -19.46 -27.00
N LEU A 21 -7.58 -20.11 -28.03
CA LEU A 21 -7.28 -19.85 -29.44
C LEU A 21 -7.64 -18.39 -29.80
N PRO A 22 -6.78 -17.65 -30.52
CA PRO A 22 -7.16 -16.37 -31.08
C PRO A 22 -8.10 -16.60 -32.27
N THR A 23 -9.37 -16.20 -32.11
CA THR A 23 -10.32 -16.05 -33.21
C THR A 23 -9.76 -15.03 -34.21
N ARG A 24 -9.25 -15.54 -35.34
CA ARG A 24 -8.96 -14.74 -36.53
C ARG A 24 -10.28 -14.23 -37.12
N SER A 25 -10.56 -12.95 -36.98
CA SER A 25 -11.33 -12.21 -37.98
C SER A 25 -10.34 -11.61 -38.97
N SER A 26 -10.40 -12.08 -40.22
CA SER A 26 -9.63 -11.59 -41.34
C SER A 26 -10.20 -10.25 -41.81
N LEU A 27 -9.55 -9.15 -41.45
CA LEU A 27 -9.61 -7.91 -42.22
C LEU A 27 -8.17 -7.49 -42.54
N ALA A 28 -7.81 -7.64 -43.81
CA ALA A 28 -6.55 -7.18 -44.36
C ALA A 28 -6.41 -5.67 -44.14
N LYS A 29 -5.52 -5.27 -43.23
CA LYS A 29 -4.93 -3.93 -43.20
C LYS A 29 -3.48 -4.08 -43.62
N THR A 30 -3.25 -3.95 -44.92
CA THR A 30 -1.96 -3.56 -45.48
C THR A 30 -1.59 -2.21 -44.85
N ARG A 31 -0.76 -2.22 -43.81
CA ARG A 31 -0.07 -0.99 -43.38
C ARG A 31 0.98 -0.69 -44.44
N ARG A 32 0.62 0.07 -45.46
CA ARG A 32 1.60 0.91 -46.16
C ARG A 32 2.13 1.88 -45.12
N ALA A 33 3.42 1.81 -44.83
CA ALA A 33 4.11 2.93 -44.21
C ALA A 33 4.05 4.08 -45.22
N ILE A 34 3.19 5.04 -44.98
CA ILE A 34 3.23 6.32 -45.68
C ILE A 34 4.22 7.16 -44.89
N SER A 35 5.49 7.05 -45.25
CA SER A 35 6.53 7.99 -44.84
C SER A 35 6.48 9.17 -45.82
N THR A 36 5.96 10.31 -45.40
CA THR A 36 6.05 11.60 -46.13
C THR A 36 7.24 12.41 -45.66
N THR A 37 8.39 11.75 -45.48
CA THR A 37 9.65 12.43 -45.25
C THR A 37 10.61 11.96 -46.32
N CYS A 38 10.96 12.89 -47.20
CA CYS A 38 11.95 12.74 -48.25
C CYS A 38 13.22 12.15 -47.63
N VAL A 39 13.62 10.95 -48.05
CA VAL A 39 14.93 10.43 -47.66
C VAL A 39 15.96 11.30 -48.37
N THR A 40 16.67 12.15 -47.64
CA THR A 40 17.88 12.79 -48.12
C THR A 40 18.84 11.68 -48.54
N ARG A 41 19.05 11.53 -49.85
CA ARG A 41 19.92 10.50 -50.42
C ARG A 41 21.34 10.73 -49.90
N GLY A 42 21.81 9.85 -49.03
CA GLY A 42 23.20 9.81 -48.63
C GLY A 42 24.09 9.39 -49.80
N LYS A 43 25.27 10.02 -49.88
CA LYS A 43 26.37 9.76 -50.84
C LYS A 43 26.79 8.28 -50.93
N ASN A 44 26.35 7.46 -49.98
CA ASN A 44 26.64 6.03 -49.86
C ASN A 44 26.06 5.14 -50.99
N THR A 45 25.21 5.68 -51.89
CA THR A 45 24.59 4.90 -53.00
C THR A 45 25.06 5.32 -54.40
N GLU A 46 25.93 6.33 -54.51
CA GLU A 46 26.42 6.87 -55.79
C GLU A 46 27.30 5.87 -56.55
N TRP A 47 28.10 5.09 -55.82
CA TRP A 47 28.99 4.07 -56.39
C TRP A 47 28.25 2.96 -57.17
N VAL A 48 26.99 2.66 -56.79
CA VAL A 48 26.15 1.68 -57.49
C VAL A 48 25.65 2.26 -58.82
N ARG A 49 25.32 3.55 -58.86
CA ARG A 49 24.90 4.25 -60.09
C ARG A 49 26.03 4.33 -61.11
N GLU A 50 27.23 4.67 -60.66
CA GLU A 50 28.39 4.81 -61.55
C GLU A 50 28.76 3.48 -62.24
N LYS A 51 28.65 2.37 -61.51
CA LYS A 51 28.85 1.02 -62.07
C LYS A 51 27.77 0.58 -63.06
N LEU A 52 26.52 1.01 -62.85
CA LEU A 52 25.40 0.65 -63.72
C LEU A 52 25.40 1.44 -65.03
N TRP A 53 25.80 2.71 -65.00
CA TRP A 53 25.67 3.62 -66.15
C TRP A 53 26.99 3.90 -66.88
N LYS A 54 28.15 3.48 -66.34
CA LYS A 54 29.48 3.60 -66.97
C LYS A 54 29.71 4.99 -67.60
N GLY A 55 29.40 6.03 -66.84
CA GLY A 55 29.40 7.44 -67.27
C GLY A 55 28.46 8.26 -66.41
N GLU A 56 28.35 9.56 -66.72
CA GLU A 56 27.45 10.48 -66.02
C GLU A 56 26.00 10.08 -66.28
N ALA A 57 25.35 9.51 -65.26
CA ALA A 57 24.00 8.99 -65.37
C ALA A 57 23.02 10.16 -65.66
N PRO A 58 22.16 10.06 -66.70
CA PRO A 58 21.22 11.14 -67.01
C PRO A 58 20.24 11.33 -65.85
N GLY A 59 20.10 12.59 -65.41
CA GLY A 59 19.28 13.02 -64.27
C GLY A 59 19.99 12.90 -62.91
N PRO A 60 20.96 13.78 -62.58
CA PRO A 60 21.41 13.99 -61.20
C PRO A 60 20.41 14.82 -60.40
N GLU A 61 19.68 15.73 -61.06
CA GLU A 61 18.76 16.65 -60.42
C GLU A 61 17.32 16.20 -60.68
N ASP A 62 16.62 15.89 -59.59
CA ASP A 62 15.18 15.67 -59.64
C ASP A 62 14.52 17.02 -59.98
N PRO A 63 13.79 17.14 -61.11
CA PRO A 63 13.23 18.41 -61.58
C PRO A 63 12.20 19.03 -60.61
N TYR A 64 11.85 18.32 -59.53
CA TYR A 64 10.99 18.79 -58.46
C TYR A 64 11.75 19.32 -57.22
N THR A 65 13.08 19.20 -57.15
CA THR A 65 13.88 19.68 -56.01
C THR A 65 14.30 21.15 -56.09
N GLN A 66 14.18 21.78 -57.26
CA GLN A 66 14.57 23.19 -57.45
C GLN A 66 13.45 24.19 -57.14
N GLN A 67 12.27 23.74 -56.73
CA GLN A 67 11.37 24.64 -56.05
C GLN A 67 11.88 24.74 -54.61
N PRO A 68 12.34 25.92 -54.12
CA PRO A 68 12.26 26.16 -52.71
C PRO A 68 10.77 26.02 -52.41
N GLU A 69 10.35 24.89 -51.86
CA GLU A 69 9.02 24.80 -51.26
C GLU A 69 9.01 25.96 -50.26
N PRO A 70 8.23 27.03 -50.49
CA PRO A 70 7.94 27.94 -49.40
C PRO A 70 7.38 27.06 -48.28
N GLU A 71 7.65 27.39 -47.02
CA GLU A 71 6.97 26.71 -45.90
C GLU A 71 5.46 26.80 -46.18
N GLU A 72 4.90 25.74 -46.78
CA GLU A 72 3.54 25.80 -47.26
C GLU A 72 2.71 25.90 -45.98
N PRO A 73 1.96 27.00 -45.78
CA PRO A 73 1.03 27.06 -44.68
C PRO A 73 0.10 25.89 -44.90
N SER A 74 0.08 24.97 -43.93
CA SER A 74 -0.63 23.70 -44.04
C SER A 74 -1.95 23.88 -44.77
N HIS A 75 -2.12 23.22 -45.92
CA HIS A 75 -3.36 23.26 -46.72
C HIS A 75 -4.58 22.67 -45.99
N LEU A 76 -4.39 22.23 -44.75
CA LEU A 76 -5.47 21.92 -43.83
C LEU A 76 -6.16 23.23 -43.43
N PRO A 77 -7.50 23.34 -43.57
CA PRO A 77 -8.21 24.51 -43.05
C PRO A 77 -7.84 24.70 -41.57
N GLU A 78 -7.73 25.95 -41.10
CA GLU A 78 -7.36 26.24 -39.70
C GLU A 78 -8.23 25.45 -38.70
N GLU A 79 -9.47 25.15 -39.07
CA GLU A 79 -10.42 24.32 -38.33
C GLU A 79 -9.94 22.86 -38.11
N ALA A 80 -9.18 22.28 -39.03
CA ALA A 80 -8.63 20.94 -38.90
C ALA A 80 -7.41 20.88 -37.96
N LEU A 81 -6.63 21.96 -37.87
CA LEU A 81 -5.58 22.12 -36.85
C LEU A 81 -6.15 22.41 -35.47
N ARG A 82 -7.30 23.10 -35.42
CA ARG A 82 -8.03 23.43 -34.18
C ARG A 82 -8.92 22.30 -33.66
N ARG A 83 -8.96 21.12 -34.30
CA ARG A 83 -9.73 20.00 -33.76
C ARG A 83 -9.24 19.68 -32.35
N PRO A 84 -10.06 19.87 -31.31
CA PRO A 84 -9.64 19.55 -29.96
C PRO A 84 -9.32 18.05 -29.97
N GLN A 85 -8.11 17.70 -29.54
CA GLN A 85 -7.79 16.30 -29.29
C GLN A 85 -8.75 15.84 -28.20
N SER A 86 -9.80 15.13 -28.58
CA SER A 86 -10.75 14.63 -27.60
C SER A 86 -10.02 13.64 -26.71
N ASN A 87 -10.11 13.85 -25.40
CA ASN A 87 -9.57 12.92 -24.41
C ASN A 87 -10.19 11.55 -24.65
N LYS A 88 -9.42 10.61 -25.18
CA LYS A 88 -9.87 9.23 -25.46
C LYS A 88 -9.90 8.35 -24.21
N VAL A 89 -9.81 8.96 -23.03
CA VAL A 89 -9.81 8.25 -21.76
C VAL A 89 -11.25 7.76 -21.52
N PRO A 90 -11.47 6.45 -21.29
CA PRO A 90 -12.77 5.94 -20.90
C PRO A 90 -13.33 6.66 -19.67
N VAL A 91 -14.65 6.88 -19.64
CA VAL A 91 -15.33 7.63 -18.57
C VAL A 91 -15.12 6.96 -17.21
N GLU A 92 -15.06 5.62 -17.19
CA GLU A 92 -14.85 4.82 -15.98
C GLU A 92 -13.47 5.06 -15.34
N ILE A 93 -12.48 5.45 -16.14
CA ILE A 93 -11.14 5.79 -15.63
C ILE A 93 -11.15 7.24 -15.13
N LEU A 94 -11.89 8.13 -15.79
CA LEU A 94 -12.05 9.51 -15.32
C LEU A 94 -12.85 9.59 -14.01
N SER A 95 -13.78 8.67 -13.78
CA SER A 95 -14.49 8.54 -12.51
C SER A 95 -13.67 7.83 -11.44
N SER A 96 -12.53 7.22 -11.79
CA SER A 96 -11.62 6.63 -10.82
C SER A 96 -10.80 7.72 -10.12
N ARG A 97 -10.46 7.49 -8.84
CA ARG A 97 -9.63 8.41 -8.03
C ARG A 97 -8.13 8.30 -8.34
N LEU A 98 -7.76 7.53 -9.36
CA LEU A 98 -6.37 7.32 -9.76
C LEU A 98 -5.86 8.50 -10.59
N THR A 99 -4.69 9.01 -10.26
CA THR A 99 -4.03 10.02 -11.08
C THR A 99 -3.37 9.36 -12.28
N LEU A 100 -3.90 9.66 -13.46
CA LEU A 100 -3.30 9.20 -14.71
C LEU A 100 -2.07 10.03 -15.06
N PRO A 101 -1.09 9.42 -15.75
CA PRO A 101 -0.01 10.18 -16.37
C PRO A 101 -0.57 11.32 -17.23
N PRO A 102 0.04 12.50 -17.18
CA PRO A 102 -0.41 13.63 -18.00
C PRO A 102 -0.31 13.26 -19.48
N GLN A 103 -1.13 13.92 -20.28
CA GLN A 103 -1.01 13.80 -21.72
C GLN A 103 0.32 14.38 -22.20
N ARG A 104 0.71 13.98 -23.41
CA ARG A 104 1.93 14.48 -24.03
C ARG A 104 1.86 16.00 -24.15
N THR A 105 2.76 16.68 -23.45
CA THR A 105 3.04 18.10 -23.59
C THR A 105 4.29 18.29 -24.42
N GLU A 106 4.36 19.42 -25.13
CA GLU A 106 5.55 19.82 -25.85
C GLU A 106 6.30 20.83 -24.98
N ALA A 107 7.55 20.52 -24.69
CA ALA A 107 8.44 21.43 -23.96
C ALA A 107 9.03 22.46 -24.93
N LEU A 108 9.28 23.67 -24.44
CA LEU A 108 9.97 24.71 -25.20
C LEU A 108 11.37 24.23 -25.59
N SER A 109 11.84 24.67 -26.75
CA SER A 109 13.23 24.42 -27.14
C SER A 109 14.20 25.19 -26.24
N GLU A 110 15.43 24.73 -26.10
CA GLU A 110 16.47 25.37 -25.27
C GLU A 110 16.64 26.87 -25.58
N LYS A 111 16.57 27.24 -26.87
CA LYS A 111 16.71 28.63 -27.33
C LYS A 111 15.54 29.50 -26.91
N GLU A 112 14.33 28.96 -26.98
CA GLU A 112 13.11 29.67 -26.56
C GLU A 112 13.05 29.79 -25.03
N ALA A 113 13.46 28.76 -24.30
CA ALA A 113 13.58 28.80 -22.84
C ALA A 113 14.57 29.88 -22.37
N ALA A 114 15.74 29.99 -23.02
CA ALA A 114 16.72 31.03 -22.72
C ALA A 114 16.26 32.46 -23.07
N LEU A 115 15.37 32.60 -24.05
CA LEU A 115 14.74 33.89 -24.39
C LEU A 115 13.62 34.25 -23.41
N ALA A 116 12.86 33.26 -22.95
CA ALA A 116 11.76 33.43 -22.02
C ALA A 116 12.24 33.72 -20.59
N ASP A 117 13.28 33.01 -20.14
CA ASP A 117 13.88 33.17 -18.82
C ASP A 117 15.37 33.55 -18.92
N ARG A 118 15.69 34.75 -18.43
CA ARG A 118 17.06 35.27 -18.40
C ARG A 118 17.96 34.58 -17.38
N SER A 119 17.39 33.85 -16.42
CA SER A 119 18.13 33.13 -15.37
C SER A 119 18.55 31.72 -15.78
N TYR A 120 18.10 31.24 -16.94
CA TYR A 120 18.43 29.93 -17.46
C TYR A 120 19.93 29.82 -17.81
N VAL A 121 20.61 28.85 -17.22
CA VAL A 121 22.02 28.49 -17.52
C VAL A 121 22.09 27.00 -17.82
N PRO A 122 22.62 26.58 -18.98
CA PRO A 122 22.72 25.17 -19.33
C PRO A 122 23.69 24.43 -18.39
N ALA A 123 23.31 23.24 -17.95
CA ALA A 123 24.13 22.41 -17.08
C ALA A 123 25.32 21.82 -17.84
N THR A 124 26.52 21.92 -17.25
CA THR A 124 27.75 21.34 -17.82
C THR A 124 27.94 19.89 -17.36
N ASP A 125 27.53 19.59 -16.13
CA ASP A 125 27.60 18.26 -15.53
C ASP A 125 26.19 17.75 -15.21
N ALA A 126 26.03 16.43 -15.23
CA ALA A 126 24.77 15.79 -14.85
C ALA A 126 24.60 15.65 -13.33
N ASP A 127 25.64 15.95 -12.56
CA ASP A 127 25.65 15.79 -11.11
C ASP A 127 24.66 16.76 -10.45
N GLY A 128 23.68 16.21 -9.72
CA GLY A 128 22.66 16.99 -9.04
C GLY A 128 21.47 17.41 -9.90
N LEU A 129 21.40 16.99 -11.17
CA LEU A 129 20.20 17.16 -11.99
C LEU A 129 19.07 16.24 -11.52
N GLU A 130 17.84 16.73 -11.67
CA GLU A 130 16.65 15.95 -11.35
C GLU A 130 16.43 14.84 -12.39
N GLU A 131 16.40 13.59 -11.92
CA GLU A 131 15.98 12.46 -12.73
C GLU A 131 14.45 12.38 -12.74
N THR A 132 13.82 12.81 -13.83
CA THR A 132 12.38 12.63 -14.01
C THR A 132 12.07 11.15 -14.24
N GLY A 133 11.10 10.63 -13.48
CA GLY A 133 10.72 9.23 -13.55
C GLY A 133 10.14 8.84 -14.92
N THR A 134 10.35 7.59 -15.31
CA THR A 134 9.66 7.02 -16.48
C THR A 134 8.26 6.57 -16.10
N LEU A 135 7.43 6.24 -17.10
CA LEU A 135 6.11 5.64 -16.86
C LEU A 135 6.19 4.37 -16.00
N LYS A 136 7.33 3.66 -16.00
CA LYS A 136 7.53 2.46 -15.19
C LYS A 136 7.56 2.77 -13.69
N THR A 137 8.15 3.90 -13.30
CA THR A 137 8.25 4.35 -11.90
C THR A 137 7.06 5.22 -11.48
N TRP A 138 6.07 5.40 -12.37
CA TRP A 138 4.90 6.27 -12.11
C TRP A 138 4.18 5.88 -10.82
N TRP A 139 3.86 4.60 -10.64
CA TRP A 139 3.12 4.13 -9.46
C TRP A 139 3.96 4.08 -8.17
N ASP A 140 5.29 4.20 -8.29
CA ASP A 140 6.18 4.27 -7.13
C ASP A 140 6.28 5.71 -6.58
N GLN A 141 5.87 6.71 -7.37
CA GLN A 141 5.91 8.12 -6.96
C GLN A 141 4.79 8.43 -5.96
N PRO A 142 5.10 9.21 -4.90
CA PRO A 142 4.09 9.58 -3.90
C PRO A 142 3.00 10.43 -4.55
N GLY A 143 1.74 10.17 -4.16
CA GLY A 143 0.56 10.87 -4.69
C GLY A 143 -0.06 10.20 -5.91
N ASN A 144 0.66 9.31 -6.61
CA ASN A 144 0.12 8.64 -7.79
C ASN A 144 -0.81 7.45 -7.46
N CYS A 145 -0.66 6.90 -6.25
CA CYS A 145 -1.62 5.97 -5.66
C CYS A 145 -2.46 6.74 -4.62
N GLY A 146 -3.79 6.70 -4.76
CA GLY A 146 -4.70 7.35 -3.84
C GLY A 146 -4.91 6.58 -2.54
N GLU A 147 -5.77 7.12 -1.67
CA GLU A 147 -6.10 6.53 -0.37
C GLU A 147 -6.77 5.16 -0.48
N GLU A 148 -7.44 4.89 -1.59
CA GLU A 148 -8.05 3.59 -1.91
C GLU A 148 -7.03 2.45 -2.01
N SER A 149 -5.76 2.78 -2.29
CA SER A 149 -4.68 1.79 -2.30
C SER A 149 -4.26 1.39 -0.89
N ARG A 150 -4.66 2.14 0.16
CA ARG A 150 -4.40 1.77 1.55
C ARG A 150 -5.31 0.62 1.94
N PHE A 151 -4.70 -0.48 2.37
CA PHE A 151 -5.46 -1.65 2.82
C PHE A 151 -6.29 -1.32 4.07
N ARG A 152 -7.62 -1.29 3.91
CA ARG A 152 -8.57 -1.20 5.02
C ARG A 152 -9.01 -2.62 5.39
N GLY A 153 -8.50 -3.10 6.53
CA GLY A 153 -8.85 -4.40 7.07
C GLY A 153 -10.07 -4.33 7.98
N PHE A 154 -10.68 -5.49 8.24
CA PHE A 154 -11.76 -5.61 9.23
C PHE A 154 -11.28 -5.37 10.67
N GLY A 155 -10.04 -5.75 10.97
CA GLY A 155 -9.40 -5.48 12.26
C GLY A 155 -8.59 -4.19 12.21
N ARG A 156 -8.40 -3.55 13.37
CA ARG A 156 -7.51 -2.39 13.51
C ARG A 156 -6.10 -2.72 13.03
N ALA A 157 -5.47 -1.74 12.35
CA ALA A 157 -4.10 -1.87 11.85
C ALA A 157 -3.08 -1.95 12.99
N ASP A 158 -3.26 -1.11 14.00
CA ASP A 158 -2.45 -1.10 15.21
C ASP A 158 -2.88 -2.22 16.17
N LYS A 159 -1.92 -3.07 16.54
CA LYS A 159 -2.18 -4.21 17.43
C LYS A 159 -1.98 -3.80 18.87
N GLU A 160 -3.00 -4.01 19.68
CA GLU A 160 -2.93 -3.73 21.12
C GLU A 160 -2.01 -4.75 21.82
N VAL A 161 -1.04 -4.27 22.60
CA VAL A 161 -0.07 -5.12 23.30
C VAL A 161 -0.38 -5.24 24.79
N ASP A 162 -1.03 -4.22 25.35
CA ASP A 162 -1.28 -4.13 26.79
C ASP A 162 -2.35 -5.11 27.27
N ARG A 163 -1.95 -5.97 28.21
CA ARG A 163 -2.82 -7.02 28.75
C ARG A 163 -4.12 -6.49 29.37
N ASN A 164 -4.05 -5.38 30.10
CA ASN A 164 -5.23 -4.83 30.79
C ASN A 164 -6.22 -4.23 29.80
N VAL A 165 -5.71 -3.57 28.75
CA VAL A 165 -6.53 -3.03 27.66
C VAL A 165 -7.25 -4.16 26.92
N ILE A 166 -6.51 -5.25 26.61
CA ILE A 166 -7.08 -6.47 26.03
C ILE A 166 -8.16 -7.08 26.93
N GLU A 167 -7.98 -7.08 28.25
CA GLU A 167 -8.96 -7.60 29.20
C GLU A 167 -10.26 -6.78 29.20
N VAL A 168 -10.17 -5.45 29.15
CA VAL A 168 -11.34 -4.58 29.02
C VAL A 168 -12.08 -4.84 27.70
N TYR A 169 -11.37 -4.88 26.57
CA TYR A 169 -11.99 -5.18 25.27
C TYR A 169 -12.57 -6.59 25.21
N LEU A 170 -11.95 -7.55 25.89
CA LEU A 170 -12.51 -8.89 26.01
C LEU A 170 -13.82 -8.87 26.79
N ARG A 171 -13.89 -8.16 27.93
CA ARG A 171 -15.14 -8.01 28.69
C ARG A 171 -16.22 -7.33 27.85
N GLN A 172 -15.88 -6.25 27.14
CA GLN A 172 -16.79 -5.58 26.20
C GLN A 172 -17.36 -6.59 25.18
N SER A 173 -16.48 -7.36 24.52
CA SER A 173 -16.90 -8.34 23.52
C SER A 173 -17.77 -9.47 24.08
N VAL A 174 -17.57 -9.86 25.34
CA VAL A 174 -18.40 -10.88 26.01
C VAL A 174 -19.80 -10.32 26.28
N VAL A 175 -19.90 -9.11 26.84
CA VAL A 175 -21.20 -8.46 27.12
C VAL A 175 -21.97 -8.24 25.82
N GLU A 176 -21.34 -7.68 24.79
CA GLU A 176 -21.94 -7.44 23.47
C GLU A 176 -22.39 -8.75 22.79
N ALA A 177 -21.63 -9.84 22.93
CA ALA A 177 -22.01 -11.12 22.36
C ALA A 177 -23.15 -11.80 23.13
N LEU A 178 -23.19 -11.65 24.47
CA LEU A 178 -24.28 -12.17 25.30
C LEU A 178 -25.58 -11.41 25.09
N SER A 179 -25.53 -10.09 24.88
CA SER A 179 -26.73 -9.29 24.61
C SER A 179 -27.42 -9.72 23.32
N LEU A 180 -26.64 -9.94 22.25
CA LEU A 180 -27.14 -10.45 20.98
C LEU A 180 -27.68 -11.89 21.09
N GLN A 181 -27.02 -12.74 21.88
CA GLN A 181 -27.47 -14.11 22.12
C GLN A 181 -28.82 -14.13 22.86
N GLN A 182 -29.01 -13.26 23.87
CA GLN A 182 -30.28 -13.15 24.61
C GLN A 182 -31.41 -12.62 23.73
N GLN A 183 -31.16 -11.56 22.96
CA GLN A 183 -32.16 -11.02 22.03
C GLN A 183 -32.61 -12.08 21.00
N GLN A 184 -31.70 -12.94 20.53
CA GLN A 184 -32.06 -14.04 19.63
C GLN A 184 -33.02 -15.04 20.28
N GLN A 185 -32.76 -15.41 21.54
CA GLN A 185 -33.62 -16.34 22.29
C GLN A 185 -35.02 -15.76 22.48
N GLU A 186 -35.13 -14.45 22.68
CA GLU A 186 -36.41 -13.75 22.80
C GLU A 186 -37.15 -13.60 21.47
N THR A 187 -36.42 -13.31 20.38
CA THR A 187 -37.01 -12.98 19.08
C THR A 187 -37.36 -14.23 18.24
N SER A 188 -36.98 -15.43 18.67
CA SER A 188 -37.16 -16.70 17.93
C SER A 188 -36.65 -16.67 16.48
N SER A 189 -35.82 -15.67 16.13
CA SER A 189 -35.33 -15.44 14.77
C SER A 189 -34.03 -16.23 14.57
N SER A 190 -33.99 -17.02 13.50
CA SER A 190 -32.84 -17.84 13.12
C SER A 190 -31.74 -17.04 12.41
N ALA A 191 -31.88 -15.72 12.29
CA ALA A 191 -30.85 -14.87 11.70
C ALA A 191 -29.53 -15.01 12.49
N ASN A 192 -28.45 -15.34 11.79
CA ASN A 192 -27.11 -15.48 12.38
C ASN A 192 -26.60 -14.11 12.82
N TRP A 193 -26.97 -13.66 14.03
CA TRP A 193 -26.55 -12.39 14.62
C TRP A 193 -25.04 -12.20 14.65
N SER A 194 -24.29 -13.30 14.73
CA SER A 194 -22.83 -13.31 14.71
C SER A 194 -22.23 -12.90 13.35
N ALA A 195 -22.97 -13.07 12.25
CA ALA A 195 -22.52 -12.73 10.90
C ALA A 195 -22.66 -11.21 10.60
N ARG A 196 -23.62 -10.51 11.23
CA ARG A 196 -23.93 -9.09 10.96
C ARG A 196 -22.74 -8.15 11.22
N LYS A 197 -22.68 -7.00 10.53
CA LYS A 197 -21.65 -5.97 10.74
C LYS A 197 -21.87 -5.34 12.13
N TRP A 198 -20.80 -5.26 12.92
CA TRP A 198 -20.82 -4.62 14.24
C TRP A 198 -20.24 -3.23 14.10
N ARG A 199 -20.93 -2.23 14.64
CA ARG A 199 -20.53 -0.82 14.56
C ARG A 199 -19.36 -0.53 15.52
N ALA A 200 -18.61 0.53 15.25
CA ALA A 200 -17.69 1.09 16.22
C ALA A 200 -18.51 1.72 17.37
N ALA A 201 -18.15 1.41 18.61
CA ALA A 201 -18.88 1.91 19.78
C ALA A 201 -18.34 3.28 20.22
N SER A 202 -19.25 4.20 20.58
CA SER A 202 -18.88 5.48 21.20
C SER A 202 -18.38 5.27 22.64
N ARG A 203 -17.66 6.25 23.22
CA ARG A 203 -17.14 6.10 24.60
C ARG A 203 -18.27 5.92 25.62
N SER A 204 -19.38 6.63 25.45
CA SER A 204 -20.56 6.49 26.30
C SER A 204 -21.23 5.12 26.21
N GLU A 205 -21.23 4.50 25.02
CA GLU A 205 -21.73 3.13 24.85
C GLU A 205 -20.82 2.13 25.56
N LEU A 206 -19.50 2.31 25.44
CA LEU A 206 -18.51 1.47 26.12
C LEU A 206 -18.69 1.50 27.64
N ASP A 207 -18.89 2.69 28.23
CA ASP A 207 -19.10 2.82 29.67
C ASP A 207 -20.39 2.11 30.12
N ARG A 208 -21.47 2.18 29.33
CA ARG A 208 -22.71 1.42 29.57
C ARG A 208 -22.49 -0.09 29.49
N VAL A 209 -21.81 -0.56 28.44
CA VAL A 209 -21.50 -1.98 28.25
C VAL A 209 -20.68 -2.53 29.41
N LEU A 210 -19.69 -1.77 29.89
CA LEU A 210 -18.82 -2.20 30.98
C LEU A 210 -19.50 -2.12 32.36
N ALA A 211 -20.48 -1.24 32.53
CA ALA A 211 -21.32 -1.16 33.73
C ALA A 211 -22.33 -2.32 33.86
N ALA A 212 -22.63 -3.03 32.76
CA ALA A 212 -23.57 -4.14 32.77
C ALA A 212 -23.10 -5.26 33.72
N LYS A 213 -24.03 -5.75 34.56
CA LYS A 213 -23.76 -6.84 35.51
C LYS A 213 -23.90 -8.20 34.82
N LEU A 214 -22.85 -9.00 34.94
CA LEU A 214 -22.80 -10.37 34.45
C LEU A 214 -23.14 -11.32 35.60
N VAL A 215 -24.23 -12.08 35.45
CA VAL A 215 -24.60 -13.14 36.40
C VAL A 215 -24.19 -14.47 35.80
N VAL A 216 -23.26 -15.17 36.44
CA VAL A 216 -22.80 -16.50 36.02
C VAL A 216 -23.52 -17.56 36.86
N GLN A 217 -24.37 -18.36 36.23
CA GLN A 217 -25.05 -19.51 36.85
C GLN A 217 -24.63 -20.78 36.11
N ASP A 218 -24.13 -21.78 36.83
CA ASP A 218 -23.74 -23.10 36.29
C ASP A 218 -22.80 -23.05 35.06
N GLY A 219 -21.90 -22.06 35.02
CA GLY A 219 -20.96 -21.87 33.92
C GLY A 219 -21.55 -21.22 32.66
N ARG A 220 -22.82 -20.79 32.70
CA ARG A 220 -23.48 -19.98 31.66
C ARG A 220 -23.72 -18.56 32.19
N ALA A 221 -23.40 -17.55 31.39
CA ALA A 221 -23.60 -16.15 31.76
C ALA A 221 -24.86 -15.59 31.12
N SER A 222 -25.58 -14.80 31.91
CA SER A 222 -26.67 -13.95 31.45
C SER A 222 -26.43 -12.52 31.95
N LEU A 223 -26.80 -11.54 31.14
CA LEU A 223 -26.88 -10.14 31.54
C LEU A 223 -28.15 -9.93 32.37
N GLU A 224 -28.04 -9.16 33.44
CA GLU A 224 -29.16 -8.82 34.32
C GLU A 224 -29.92 -7.58 33.78
N GLY A 225 -31.25 -7.66 33.71
CA GLY A 225 -32.11 -6.50 33.46
C GLY A 225 -32.36 -6.14 31.99
N LYS A 226 -32.72 -4.88 31.74
CA LYS A 226 -33.07 -4.34 30.40
C LYS A 226 -31.85 -3.93 29.57
N ASP A 227 -30.65 -4.04 30.15
CA ASP A 227 -29.42 -3.55 29.54
C ASP A 227 -29.06 -4.33 28.27
N ALA A 228 -29.40 -5.62 28.21
CA ALA A 228 -29.17 -6.46 27.04
C ALA A 228 -29.86 -5.94 25.78
N ALA A 229 -31.14 -5.54 25.88
CA ALA A 229 -31.92 -5.06 24.75
C ALA A 229 -31.43 -3.71 24.21
N ILE A 230 -30.95 -2.83 25.10
CA ILE A 230 -30.42 -1.52 24.72
C ILE A 230 -29.08 -1.69 24.00
N ILE A 231 -28.17 -2.49 24.58
CA ILE A 231 -26.84 -2.75 24.01
C ILE A 231 -26.98 -3.43 22.64
N SER A 232 -27.87 -4.40 22.49
CA SER A 232 -28.02 -5.14 21.25
C SER A 232 -28.61 -4.31 20.11
N GLN A 233 -29.53 -3.40 20.42
CA GLN A 233 -30.11 -2.46 19.47
C GLN A 233 -29.07 -1.45 18.96
N ASP A 234 -28.20 -0.96 19.84
CA ASP A 234 -27.13 -0.02 19.51
C ASP A 234 -25.87 -0.69 18.90
N LEU A 235 -25.82 -2.02 18.73
CA LEU A 235 -24.61 -2.72 18.29
C LEU A 235 -24.63 -3.16 16.81
N LEU A 236 -25.81 -3.34 16.26
CA LEU A 236 -25.99 -3.81 14.89
C LEU A 236 -26.24 -2.64 13.95
N VAL A 237 -25.52 -2.64 12.83
CA VAL A 237 -25.81 -1.75 11.69
C VAL A 237 -27.18 -2.13 11.15
N SER A 238 -28.08 -1.17 11.00
CA SER A 238 -29.39 -1.43 10.40
C SER A 238 -29.21 -1.68 8.89
N GLU A 239 -30.09 -2.47 8.26
CA GLU A 239 -29.99 -2.72 6.80
C GLU A 239 -30.10 -1.42 5.97
N ALA A 240 -30.63 -0.34 6.56
CA ALA A 240 -30.68 0.98 5.94
C ALA A 240 -29.29 1.67 5.92
N ASP A 241 -28.48 1.50 6.97
CA ASP A 241 -27.14 2.11 7.04
C ASP A 241 -26.14 1.44 6.07
N GLU A 242 -26.35 0.17 5.70
CA GLU A 242 -25.53 -0.49 4.66
C GLU A 242 -25.85 0.02 3.24
N ALA A 243 -27.06 0.54 3.01
CA ALA A 243 -27.39 1.19 1.75
C ALA A 243 -26.76 2.59 1.66
N ASP A 244 -26.71 3.34 2.76
CA ASP A 244 -26.14 4.69 2.78
C ASP A 244 -24.60 4.70 2.65
N GLU A 245 -23.88 3.70 3.17
CA GLU A 245 -22.43 3.56 2.91
C GLU A 245 -22.11 3.23 1.43
N ALA A 246 -23.04 2.58 0.72
CA ALA A 246 -22.91 2.32 -0.71
C ALA A 246 -23.27 3.55 -1.58
N ILE A 247 -24.14 4.43 -1.07
CA ILE A 247 -24.59 5.66 -1.78
C ILE A 247 -23.65 6.84 -1.49
N GLY A 248 -23.09 6.95 -0.27
CA GLY A 248 -22.20 8.04 0.13
C GLY A 248 -20.84 8.06 -0.61
N ALA A 249 -20.50 7.03 -1.37
CA ALA A 249 -19.33 7.02 -2.25
C ALA A 249 -19.62 7.58 -3.66
N ASP A 250 -20.90 7.69 -4.07
CA ASP A 250 -21.33 7.99 -5.45
C ASP A 250 -22.08 9.33 -5.60
N GLU A 251 -22.43 10.03 -4.52
CA GLU A 251 -23.17 11.30 -4.61
C GLU A 251 -22.36 12.49 -4.05
N ALA A 252 -21.31 12.88 -4.79
CA ALA A 252 -20.79 14.25 -4.78
C ALA A 252 -20.93 14.84 -6.18
N ILE A 253 -22.17 14.92 -6.66
CA ILE A 253 -22.52 15.66 -7.88
C ILE A 253 -22.68 17.13 -7.52
N ALA A 254 -21.77 17.92 -8.08
CA ALA A 254 -21.95 19.24 -8.67
C ALA A 254 -23.10 20.11 -8.14
N ALA A 255 -22.72 21.24 -7.52
CA ALA A 255 -23.42 22.50 -7.71
C ALA A 255 -22.50 23.43 -8.52
N ASP A 256 -22.92 23.72 -9.75
CA ASP A 256 -22.29 24.61 -10.72
C ASP A 256 -22.30 26.10 -10.29
N GLU A 257 -21.15 26.74 -10.48
CA GLU A 257 -20.88 27.99 -11.20
C GLU A 257 -21.88 29.18 -11.15
N ALA A 258 -21.45 30.34 -10.57
CA ALA A 258 -21.63 31.70 -11.14
C ALA A 258 -20.89 32.84 -10.38
N ILE A 259 -19.77 33.30 -10.95
CA ILE A 259 -19.39 34.69 -11.33
C ILE A 259 -19.48 35.89 -10.32
N ALA A 260 -18.27 36.40 -10.02
CA ALA A 260 -17.73 37.79 -10.00
C ALA A 260 -17.98 38.83 -8.87
N ALA A 261 -16.82 39.39 -8.46
CA ALA A 261 -16.43 40.80 -8.30
C ALA A 261 -16.22 41.40 -6.89
N ASP A 262 -15.00 41.97 -6.76
CA ASP A 262 -14.53 43.14 -6.01
C ASP A 262 -14.16 43.09 -4.50
N GLU A 263 -12.83 43.12 -4.31
CA GLU A 263 -12.01 44.17 -3.66
C GLU A 263 -12.15 44.49 -2.14
N ALA A 264 -10.97 44.45 -1.51
CA ALA A 264 -10.45 45.33 -0.44
C ALA A 264 -10.65 45.02 1.07
N ILE A 265 -9.49 44.72 1.70
CA ILE A 265 -8.90 45.35 2.92
C ILE A 265 -9.10 44.69 4.32
N ALA A 266 -7.91 44.44 4.92
CA ALA A 266 -7.48 44.52 6.33
C ALA A 266 -7.57 43.32 7.31
N ALA A 267 -6.35 42.86 7.66
CA ALA A 267 -5.73 42.79 8.98
C ALA A 267 -6.04 41.64 9.98
N ASP A 268 -4.91 41.04 10.39
CA ASP A 268 -4.48 40.54 11.70
C ASP A 268 -4.93 39.18 12.30
N GLU A 269 -3.86 38.41 12.60
CA GLU A 269 -3.61 37.50 13.72
C GLU A 269 -4.72 36.54 14.20
N ALA A 270 -4.50 35.23 13.97
CA ALA A 270 -4.60 34.24 15.04
C ALA A 270 -3.91 32.92 14.65
N ILE A 271 -3.01 32.47 15.54
CA ILE A 271 -2.48 31.13 15.67
C ILE A 271 -3.61 30.15 16.01
N ALA A 272 -3.76 29.05 15.27
CA ALA A 272 -4.40 27.83 15.77
C ALA A 272 -4.06 26.60 14.91
N ALA A 273 -3.40 25.63 15.56
CA ALA A 273 -3.41 24.19 15.34
C ALA A 273 -4.02 23.64 14.03
N ASP A 274 -3.15 23.19 13.13
CA ASP A 274 -3.48 22.33 12.00
C ASP A 274 -3.17 20.86 12.35
N GLU A 275 -4.10 20.21 13.05
CA GLU A 275 -4.29 18.76 13.04
C GLU A 275 -5.79 18.47 13.07
N ALA A 276 -6.43 18.57 11.91
CA ALA A 276 -7.82 18.16 11.74
C ALA A 276 -8.06 17.55 10.36
N ILE A 277 -7.50 16.35 10.11
CA ILE A 277 -7.97 15.48 9.02
C ILE A 277 -7.99 14.02 9.51
N GLY A 278 -9.19 13.53 9.83
CA GLY A 278 -9.46 12.12 10.14
C GLY A 278 -10.40 11.88 11.33
N ALA A 279 -11.56 12.53 11.38
CA ALA A 279 -12.51 12.43 12.50
C ALA A 279 -13.42 11.19 12.48
N ASP A 280 -13.19 10.20 11.61
CA ASP A 280 -14.11 9.05 11.41
C ASP A 280 -13.59 7.67 11.88
N ASP A 281 -12.46 7.59 12.57
CA ASP A 281 -11.94 6.28 13.03
C ASP A 281 -11.39 6.27 14.47
N ALA A 282 -11.82 7.23 15.29
CA ALA A 282 -11.48 7.28 16.71
C ALA A 282 -12.41 6.36 17.53
N ALA A 283 -12.37 5.05 17.26
CA ALA A 283 -12.86 4.06 18.22
C ALA A 283 -12.21 4.40 19.59
N ALA A 284 -13.04 4.56 20.63
CA ALA A 284 -12.63 5.10 21.92
C ALA A 284 -11.43 4.34 22.50
N LYS A 285 -10.22 4.91 22.38
CA LYS A 285 -8.99 4.30 22.89
C LYS A 285 -9.02 4.35 24.41
N ILE A 286 -8.89 3.19 25.05
CA ILE A 286 -8.76 3.11 26.51
C ILE A 286 -7.28 3.27 26.85
N THR A 287 -6.96 4.21 27.75
CA THR A 287 -5.59 4.35 28.24
C THR A 287 -5.23 3.16 29.14
N PRO A 288 -3.95 2.72 29.16
CA PRO A 288 -3.56 1.55 29.96
C PRO A 288 -3.71 1.77 31.47
N GLU A 289 -3.77 3.03 31.92
CA GLU A 289 -4.01 3.40 33.32
C GLU A 289 -5.49 3.24 33.69
N GLU A 290 -6.40 3.79 32.89
CA GLU A 290 -7.85 3.57 33.05
C GLU A 290 -8.17 2.07 33.05
N ALA A 291 -7.60 1.31 32.11
CA ALA A 291 -7.83 -0.13 32.03
C ALA A 291 -7.43 -0.86 33.32
N ARG A 292 -6.37 -0.42 34.02
CA ARG A 292 -5.96 -1.02 35.30
C ARG A 292 -6.98 -0.75 36.40
N GLU A 293 -7.57 0.44 36.43
CA GLU A 293 -8.59 0.79 37.42
C GLU A 293 -9.87 -0.01 37.18
N MET A 294 -10.30 -0.12 35.93
CA MET A 294 -11.47 -0.92 35.56
C MET A 294 -11.30 -2.40 35.92
N VAL A 295 -10.15 -2.99 35.57
CA VAL A 295 -9.86 -4.40 35.90
C VAL A 295 -9.81 -4.63 37.41
N ARG A 296 -9.34 -3.65 38.21
CA ARG A 296 -9.36 -3.74 39.68
C ARG A 296 -10.77 -3.68 40.27
N ALA A 297 -11.68 -2.95 39.63
CA ALA A 297 -13.06 -2.82 40.09
C ALA A 297 -13.90 -4.08 39.83
N TRP A 298 -13.45 -4.96 38.95
CA TRP A 298 -14.18 -6.13 38.52
C TRP A 298 -13.81 -7.39 39.31
N ASP A 299 -14.78 -8.28 39.46
CA ASP A 299 -14.54 -9.63 39.93
C ASP A 299 -13.93 -10.49 38.81
N SER A 300 -13.20 -11.56 39.15
CA SER A 300 -12.61 -12.47 38.18
C SER A 300 -13.55 -13.61 37.75
N SER A 301 -14.78 -13.68 38.26
CA SER A 301 -15.66 -14.84 38.08
C SER A 301 -16.12 -15.01 36.62
N TRP A 302 -16.30 -13.90 35.90
CA TRP A 302 -16.66 -13.91 34.48
C TRP A 302 -15.57 -14.53 33.58
N GLN A 303 -14.32 -14.63 34.03
CA GLN A 303 -13.24 -15.22 33.23
C GLN A 303 -13.39 -16.75 33.10
N ASP A 304 -14.03 -17.39 34.08
CA ASP A 304 -14.25 -18.84 34.10
C ASP A 304 -15.52 -19.26 33.34
N LEU A 305 -16.21 -18.29 32.71
CA LEU A 305 -17.35 -18.52 31.83
C LEU A 305 -17.01 -19.49 30.70
N VAL A 306 -17.84 -20.53 30.54
CA VAL A 306 -17.76 -21.48 29.42
C VAL A 306 -18.35 -20.81 28.18
N VAL A 307 -17.61 -20.85 27.08
CA VAL A 307 -17.99 -20.16 25.84
C VAL A 307 -18.50 -21.18 24.81
N ASP A 308 -19.73 -20.99 24.34
CA ASP A 308 -20.33 -21.74 23.22
C ASP A 308 -19.64 -21.45 21.89
N GLU A 309 -19.77 -22.30 20.87
CA GLU A 309 -19.09 -22.10 19.58
C GLU A 309 -19.49 -20.80 18.86
N GLN A 310 -20.79 -20.49 18.82
CA GLN A 310 -21.28 -19.23 18.26
C GLN A 310 -20.78 -18.01 19.05
N LEU A 311 -20.73 -18.13 20.37
CA LEU A 311 -20.24 -17.08 21.27
C LEU A 311 -18.72 -16.88 21.10
N LYS A 312 -17.94 -17.95 20.92
CA LYS A 312 -16.50 -17.88 20.61
C LYS A 312 -16.26 -17.14 19.31
N PHE A 313 -17.06 -17.42 18.28
CA PHE A 313 -16.94 -16.75 17.00
C PHE A 313 -17.25 -15.25 17.12
N ALA A 314 -18.35 -14.88 17.79
CA ALA A 314 -18.75 -13.50 18.02
C ALA A 314 -17.70 -12.71 18.83
N ILE A 315 -17.26 -13.28 19.96
CA ILE A 315 -16.20 -12.69 20.80
C ILE A 315 -14.92 -12.51 19.99
N ARG A 316 -14.48 -13.54 19.25
CA ARG A 316 -13.28 -13.43 18.41
C ARG A 316 -13.42 -12.34 17.35
N LYS A 317 -14.57 -12.27 16.67
CA LYS A 317 -14.84 -11.28 15.63
C LYS A 317 -14.72 -9.87 16.19
N ARG A 318 -15.40 -9.58 17.31
CA ARG A 318 -15.36 -8.28 17.94
C ARG A 318 -13.98 -7.94 18.51
N LEU A 319 -13.35 -8.90 19.17
CA LEU A 319 -12.01 -8.70 19.71
C LEU A 319 -11.00 -8.39 18.60
N TYR A 320 -11.14 -9.00 17.41
CA TYR A 320 -10.29 -8.69 16.26
C TYR A 320 -10.53 -7.28 15.72
N GLN A 321 -11.78 -6.79 15.71
CA GLN A 321 -12.07 -5.38 15.41
C GLN A 321 -11.39 -4.44 16.41
N LEU A 322 -11.53 -4.72 17.72
CA LEU A 322 -11.04 -3.84 18.78
C LEU A 322 -9.52 -3.86 18.97
N THR A 323 -8.87 -5.01 18.78
CA THR A 323 -7.44 -5.21 19.10
C THR A 323 -6.54 -5.41 17.90
N GLY A 324 -7.08 -5.74 16.72
CA GLY A 324 -6.29 -6.16 15.55
C GLY A 324 -5.60 -7.53 15.71
N ILE A 325 -5.82 -8.24 16.83
CA ILE A 325 -5.21 -9.56 17.09
C ILE A 325 -6.15 -10.68 16.61
N LEU A 326 -5.76 -11.36 15.53
CA LEU A 326 -6.48 -12.53 15.04
C LEU A 326 -6.08 -13.79 15.84
N ILE A 327 -7.07 -14.46 16.45
CA ILE A 327 -6.90 -15.78 17.06
C ILE A 327 -7.14 -16.86 15.98
N PRO A 328 -6.13 -17.69 15.64
CA PRO A 328 -6.30 -18.79 14.69
C PRO A 328 -7.31 -19.83 15.20
N ASP A 329 -8.14 -20.37 14.29
CA ASP A 329 -9.21 -21.34 14.57
C ASP A 329 -8.70 -22.57 15.34
N ALA A 330 -7.53 -23.09 14.95
CA ALA A 330 -6.90 -24.23 15.63
C ALA A 330 -6.66 -23.97 17.13
N LYS A 331 -6.38 -22.72 17.51
CA LYS A 331 -6.20 -22.32 18.92
C LYS A 331 -7.53 -21.99 19.57
N LEU A 332 -8.48 -21.42 18.83
CA LEU A 332 -9.81 -21.10 19.32
C LEU A 332 -10.56 -22.36 19.78
N TRP A 333 -10.39 -23.48 19.07
CA TRP A 333 -10.99 -24.76 19.44
C TRP A 333 -10.57 -25.23 20.84
N ALA A 334 -9.29 -25.04 21.20
CA ALA A 334 -8.75 -25.40 22.51
C ALA A 334 -9.25 -24.49 23.65
N ALA A 335 -9.70 -23.27 23.32
CA ALA A 335 -10.24 -22.34 24.31
C ALA A 335 -11.67 -22.77 24.70
N ARG A 336 -11.86 -23.13 25.98
CA ARG A 336 -13.17 -23.49 26.55
C ARG A 336 -13.75 -22.36 27.39
N THR A 337 -12.88 -21.54 27.99
CA THR A 337 -13.25 -20.43 28.86
C THR A 337 -12.74 -19.10 28.34
N VAL A 338 -13.33 -18.01 28.82
CA VAL A 338 -12.92 -16.64 28.50
C VAL A 338 -11.46 -16.38 28.92
N LYS A 339 -11.03 -16.94 30.05
CA LYS A 339 -9.63 -16.93 30.51
C LYS A 339 -8.65 -17.53 29.49
N HIS A 340 -9.04 -18.61 28.80
CA HIS A 340 -8.22 -19.17 27.74
C HIS A 340 -8.12 -18.22 26.56
N LEU A 341 -9.20 -17.53 26.19
CA LEU A 341 -9.17 -16.50 25.14
C LEU A 341 -8.25 -15.34 25.53
N LEU A 342 -8.35 -14.83 26.76
CA LEU A 342 -7.46 -13.78 27.27
C LEU A 342 -5.99 -14.20 27.18
N THR A 343 -5.68 -15.43 27.59
CA THR A 343 -4.31 -15.98 27.55
C THR A 343 -3.78 -16.11 26.12
N LEU A 344 -4.64 -16.46 25.16
CA LEU A 344 -4.26 -16.57 23.75
C LEU A 344 -3.97 -15.21 23.12
N VAL A 345 -4.72 -14.18 23.50
CA VAL A 345 -4.62 -12.83 22.92
C VAL A 345 -3.49 -12.03 23.56
N ALA A 346 -3.36 -12.09 24.89
CA ALA A 346 -2.27 -11.45 25.63
C ALA A 346 -0.90 -12.10 25.40
N LYS A 347 -0.83 -13.20 24.63
CA LYS A 347 0.45 -13.85 24.32
C LYS A 347 1.25 -12.97 23.34
N PRO A 348 2.48 -12.57 23.69
CA PRO A 348 3.31 -11.76 22.81
C PRO A 348 3.61 -12.50 21.50
N PRO A 349 3.86 -11.78 20.39
CA PRO A 349 4.12 -12.38 19.09
C PRO A 349 5.29 -13.38 19.17
N SER A 350 5.05 -14.60 18.68
CA SER A 350 5.90 -15.77 18.94
C SER A 350 7.08 -15.95 17.98
N ARG A 351 7.51 -14.90 17.28
CA ARG A 351 8.65 -14.95 16.35
C ARG A 351 9.69 -13.92 16.74
N GLN A 352 10.27 -14.15 17.91
CA GLN A 352 11.40 -13.33 18.37
C GLN A 352 12.69 -13.93 17.81
N LYS A 353 13.62 -13.07 17.42
CA LYS A 353 14.96 -13.53 17.05
C LYS A 353 15.57 -14.23 18.28
N LEU A 354 16.35 -15.29 18.08
CA LEU A 354 17.00 -15.98 19.21
C LEU A 354 17.79 -14.99 20.08
N ALA A 355 18.44 -14.01 19.47
CA ALA A 355 19.15 -12.96 20.19
C ALA A 355 18.24 -12.11 21.10
N GLU A 356 16.99 -11.85 20.72
CA GLU A 356 16.02 -11.15 21.56
C GLU A 356 15.57 -12.01 22.73
N ILE A 357 15.36 -13.31 22.50
CA ILE A 357 15.01 -14.28 23.55
C ILE A 357 16.14 -14.36 24.57
N LEU A 358 17.38 -14.57 24.11
CA LEU A 358 18.56 -14.61 24.98
C LEU A 358 18.77 -13.26 25.68
N GLY A 359 18.47 -12.15 25.02
CA GLY A 359 18.52 -10.81 25.59
C GLY A 359 17.46 -10.55 26.67
N ARG A 360 16.34 -11.28 26.71
CA ARG A 360 15.34 -11.16 27.80
C ARG A 360 15.70 -11.99 29.02
N ARG A 361 16.52 -13.03 28.86
CA ARG A 361 16.86 -13.91 29.97
C ARG A 361 17.95 -13.27 30.83
N SER A 362 17.67 -13.14 32.12
CA SER A 362 18.59 -12.55 33.10
C SER A 362 19.82 -13.42 33.37
N ASP A 363 19.69 -14.74 33.22
CA ASP A 363 20.76 -15.71 33.44
C ASP A 363 21.98 -15.47 32.54
N ILE A 364 21.78 -15.19 31.26
CA ILE A 364 22.85 -14.96 30.29
C ILE A 364 23.42 -13.55 30.42
N GLN A 365 22.62 -12.56 30.78
CA GLN A 365 23.08 -11.19 30.98
C GLN A 365 24.01 -11.04 32.19
N GLN A 366 23.82 -11.87 33.22
CA GLN A 366 24.66 -11.84 34.42
C GLN A 366 26.05 -12.45 34.18
N LEU A 367 26.23 -13.26 33.14
CA LEU A 367 27.51 -13.89 32.83
C LEU A 367 28.46 -12.89 32.17
N SER A 368 29.53 -12.53 32.87
CA SER A 368 30.54 -11.58 32.37
C SER A 368 31.39 -12.12 31.20
N ASN A 369 31.45 -13.44 31.02
CA ASN A 369 32.23 -14.11 29.99
C ASN A 369 31.44 -14.40 28.70
N VAL A 370 30.15 -14.08 28.64
CA VAL A 370 29.30 -14.34 27.48
C VAL A 370 28.77 -13.04 26.91
N LYS A 371 28.96 -12.84 25.61
CA LYS A 371 28.45 -11.67 24.89
C LYS A 371 27.49 -12.10 23.79
N VAL A 372 26.24 -11.65 23.88
CA VAL A 372 25.21 -11.91 22.88
C VAL A 372 25.13 -10.73 21.91
N HIS A 373 25.13 -11.02 20.62
CA HIS A 373 25.00 -10.04 19.55
C HIS A 373 23.69 -10.27 18.77
N SER A 374 23.02 -9.19 18.36
CA SER A 374 21.75 -9.25 17.61
C SER A 374 21.91 -9.61 16.13
N ARG A 375 23.08 -9.32 15.57
CA ARG A 375 23.44 -9.56 14.17
C ARG A 375 24.76 -10.33 14.06
N LYS A 376 25.00 -10.89 12.88
CA LYS A 376 26.27 -11.54 12.54
C LYS A 376 27.42 -10.52 12.63
N ILE A 377 28.48 -10.88 13.35
CA ILE A 377 29.69 -10.07 13.44
C ILE A 377 30.43 -10.10 12.09
N GLY A 378 30.47 -8.95 11.42
CA GLY A 378 31.17 -8.77 10.15
C GLY A 378 32.69 -8.60 10.32
N PRO A 379 33.47 -8.67 9.23
CA PRO A 379 34.91 -8.40 9.26
C PRO A 379 35.25 -7.01 9.82
N ILE A 380 34.50 -5.98 9.40
CA ILE A 380 34.65 -4.60 9.88
C ILE A 380 34.51 -4.54 11.40
N GLU A 381 33.48 -5.14 11.98
CA GLU A 381 33.27 -5.14 13.44
C GLU A 381 34.42 -5.84 14.20
N LYS A 382 35.00 -6.90 13.62
CA LYS A 382 36.19 -7.55 14.19
C LYS A 382 37.38 -6.59 14.19
N GLU A 383 37.64 -5.90 13.10
CA GLU A 383 38.75 -4.93 13.00
C GLU A 383 38.52 -3.70 13.89
N THR A 384 37.28 -3.26 14.04
CA THR A 384 36.89 -2.22 14.99
C THR A 384 37.12 -2.65 16.43
N SER A 385 36.82 -3.91 16.78
CA SER A 385 37.09 -4.43 18.13
C SER A 385 38.58 -4.49 18.47
N VAL A 386 39.44 -4.65 17.46
CA VAL A 386 40.91 -4.59 17.59
C VAL A 386 41.41 -3.13 17.53
N GLY A 387 40.60 -2.19 17.03
CA GLY A 387 40.96 -0.78 16.82
C GLY A 387 41.68 -0.49 15.50
N ARG A 388 41.98 -1.51 14.70
CA ARG A 388 42.69 -1.38 13.40
C ARG A 388 41.85 -0.69 12.32
N TRP A 389 40.53 -0.74 12.43
CA TRP A 389 39.63 -0.15 11.44
C TRP A 389 39.90 1.35 11.23
N LYS A 390 40.25 2.10 12.28
CA LYS A 390 40.56 3.54 12.17
C LYS A 390 41.73 3.81 11.21
N VAL A 391 42.78 3.01 11.31
CA VAL A 391 43.96 3.13 10.45
C VAL A 391 43.63 2.74 9.01
N ILE A 392 42.78 1.72 8.82
CA ILE A 392 42.32 1.30 7.49
C ILE A 392 41.51 2.41 6.82
N VAL A 393 40.58 3.04 7.57
CA VAL A 393 39.77 4.16 7.07
C VAL A 393 40.67 5.31 6.62
N GLU A 394 41.59 5.76 7.48
CA GLU A 394 42.52 6.85 7.16
C GLU A 394 43.37 6.54 5.91
N GLU A 395 43.87 5.31 5.77
CA GLU A 395 44.67 4.92 4.61
C GLU A 395 43.85 4.80 3.33
N LEU A 396 42.59 4.36 3.40
CA LEU A 396 41.68 4.32 2.25
C LEU A 396 41.32 5.74 1.80
N GLU A 397 41.00 6.63 2.74
CA GLU A 397 40.69 8.04 2.47
C GLU A 397 41.89 8.77 1.85
N LYS A 398 43.10 8.61 2.41
CA LYS A 398 44.33 9.17 1.83
C LYS A 398 44.57 8.73 0.38
N ARG A 399 44.11 7.54 0.01
CA ARG A 399 44.26 6.96 -1.34
C ARG A 399 43.07 7.25 -2.25
N GLY A 400 42.04 7.95 -1.77
CA GLY A 400 40.80 8.17 -2.51
C GLY A 400 40.04 6.88 -2.82
N LEU A 401 40.20 5.84 -2.00
CA LEU A 401 39.51 4.55 -2.14
C LEU A 401 38.23 4.53 -1.30
N PRO A 402 37.17 3.80 -1.73
CA PRO A 402 35.96 3.64 -0.94
C PRO A 402 36.23 2.96 0.40
N VAL A 403 35.81 3.59 1.49
CA VAL A 403 35.91 3.03 2.86
C VAL A 403 34.95 1.84 3.04
N THR A 404 33.74 1.95 2.52
CA THR A 404 32.75 0.85 2.50
C THR A 404 32.00 0.83 1.18
N GLY A 405 31.72 -0.38 0.68
CA GLY A 405 31.02 -0.55 -0.59
C GLY A 405 31.89 -0.19 -1.79
N THR A 406 31.26 0.23 -2.89
CA THR A 406 31.92 0.46 -4.19
C THR A 406 31.96 1.93 -4.60
N ALA A 407 31.68 2.89 -3.71
CA ALA A 407 31.63 4.34 -4.01
C ALA A 407 30.82 4.71 -5.27
N GLY A 408 29.73 3.97 -5.56
CA GLY A 408 28.92 4.23 -6.75
C GLY A 408 29.59 3.86 -8.08
N LEU A 409 30.80 3.28 -8.07
CA LEU A 409 31.45 2.77 -9.26
C LEU A 409 30.60 1.66 -9.89
N SER A 410 30.25 1.84 -11.15
CA SER A 410 29.47 0.87 -11.90
C SER A 410 30.29 -0.37 -12.25
N ARG A 411 29.60 -1.46 -12.60
CA ARG A 411 30.27 -2.67 -13.10
C ARG A 411 30.91 -2.40 -14.47
N ASN A 412 31.93 -3.18 -14.84
CA ASN A 412 32.56 -3.08 -16.15
C ASN A 412 31.53 -3.30 -17.28
N LYS A 413 31.33 -2.30 -18.15
CA LYS A 413 30.37 -2.31 -19.26
C LYS A 413 30.99 -2.62 -20.62
N GLU A 414 32.32 -2.75 -20.72
CA GLU A 414 33.03 -2.90 -22.00
C GLU A 414 32.51 -4.07 -22.84
N ARG A 415 32.32 -5.23 -22.21
CA ARG A 415 31.80 -6.42 -22.89
C ARG A 415 30.35 -6.24 -23.33
N ASP A 416 29.54 -5.57 -22.53
CA ASP A 416 28.12 -5.31 -22.82
C ASP A 416 27.99 -4.40 -24.04
N TRP A 417 28.81 -3.35 -24.10
CA TRP A 417 28.94 -2.45 -25.26
C TRP A 417 29.38 -3.17 -26.53
N ILE A 418 30.41 -4.02 -26.47
CA ILE A 418 30.88 -4.81 -27.62
C ILE A 418 29.79 -5.79 -28.11
N SER A 419 29.01 -6.35 -27.18
CA SER A 419 27.95 -7.31 -27.50
C SER A 419 26.61 -6.66 -27.91
N GLY A 420 26.52 -5.33 -27.89
CA GLY A 420 25.28 -4.60 -28.18
C GLY A 420 24.16 -4.86 -27.18
N LYS A 421 24.48 -5.38 -25.99
CA LYS A 421 23.52 -5.54 -24.89
C LYS A 421 23.51 -4.24 -24.10
N ILE A 422 22.58 -3.35 -24.45
CA ILE A 422 22.25 -2.18 -23.62
C ILE A 422 21.19 -2.61 -22.61
#